data_AF-A0A8I5TMI3-F1
#
_entry.id   AF-A0A8I5TMI3-F1
#
_cell.length_a   1.000
_cell.length_b   1.000
_cell.length_c   1.000
_cell.angle_alpha   90.00
_cell.angle_beta   90.00
_cell.angle_gamma   90.00
#
_symmetry.space_group_name_H-M   'P 1'
#
loop_
_entity.id
_entity.type
_entity.pdbx_description
1 polymer ?
#
loop_
_entity_poly.entity_id
_entity_poly.type
_entity_poly.pdbx_seq_one_letter_code
_entity_poly.pdbx_strand_id
1 'polypeptide(L)'
;MKSGCYCQVVRVIAHTQMRLLLLHQKKAHLMEIQVNRGTVAEKLDWACERLEQQVSVNQAFGQDEMINIIGVTKGKGYKGVTSRWHTKKLPRNTHRGLRKVACIGAWHPARVAFSVARAWQKGCHHRTEINKKIYKIGQGYLIKDGKLIKNNASTDCDMSDKSINPPGGFVHYGEVTNAFVMLKGCVVGTKKRVLTLRKSLLVQTKRRALEKIDLKFIDTTSKFGHGHFQTMEQKKAFMGPLKKDEIAKKEGA
;
A
#
# COMPACT_ATOMS: atom_id res chain seq x y z
N MET A 1 18.98 -38.04 13.73
CA MET A 1 17.84 -38.48 14.55
C MET A 1 16.54 -38.11 13.83
N LYS A 2 15.79 -39.10 13.33
CA LYS A 2 14.49 -38.90 12.67
C LYS A 2 13.42 -38.66 13.75
N SER A 3 13.30 -37.43 14.24
CA SER A 3 12.17 -37.04 15.08
C SER A 3 10.93 -36.86 14.21
N GLY A 4 9.94 -37.74 14.40
CA GLY A 4 8.66 -37.67 13.72
C GLY A 4 7.98 -36.32 13.97
N CYS A 5 8.08 -35.43 13.00
CA CYS A 5 7.38 -34.16 13.06
C CYS A 5 5.89 -34.42 12.79
N TYR A 6 5.05 -34.31 13.82
CA TYR A 6 3.59 -34.39 13.71
C TYR A 6 2.98 -33.22 12.92
N CYS A 7 3.78 -32.20 12.60
CA CYS A 7 3.32 -30.97 11.97
C CYS A 7 3.09 -31.16 10.47
N GLN A 8 1.91 -30.77 9.98
CA GLN A 8 1.59 -30.77 8.55
C GLN A 8 1.93 -29.43 7.88
N VAL A 9 1.81 -28.32 8.63
CA VAL A 9 2.00 -26.96 8.13
C VAL A 9 3.02 -26.26 9.01
N VAL A 10 4.05 -25.70 8.38
CA VAL A 10 5.08 -24.89 9.04
C VAL A 10 4.83 -23.41 8.72
N ARG A 11 4.78 -22.58 9.76
CA ARG A 11 4.69 -21.12 9.65
C ARG A 11 5.81 -20.48 10.45
N VAL A 12 6.42 -19.45 9.90
CA VAL A 12 7.41 -18.63 10.59
C VAL A 12 6.75 -17.37 11.14
N ILE A 13 7.20 -16.89 12.29
CA ILE A 13 6.77 -15.62 12.85
C ILE A 13 7.77 -14.56 12.43
N ALA A 14 7.28 -13.52 11.76
CA ALA A 14 8.08 -12.37 11.34
C ALA A 14 7.52 -11.09 11.95
N HIS A 15 8.37 -10.08 12.14
CA HIS A 15 7.93 -8.75 12.56
C HIS A 15 8.46 -7.64 11.67
N THR A 16 7.73 -6.53 11.61
CA THR A 16 8.19 -5.32 10.89
C THR A 16 9.28 -4.59 11.66
N GLN A 17 10.20 -3.93 10.95
CA GLN A 17 11.21 -3.06 11.53
C GLN A 17 10.72 -1.60 11.57
N MET A 18 10.01 -1.24 12.63
CA MET A 18 9.36 0.08 12.74
C MET A 18 10.34 1.25 12.83
N ARG A 19 11.55 1.04 13.38
CA ARG A 19 12.60 2.07 13.51
C ARG A 19 13.02 2.66 12.16
N LEU A 20 12.92 1.89 11.08
CA LEU A 20 13.26 2.34 9.73
C LEU A 20 12.14 3.19 9.09
N LEU A 21 10.95 3.22 9.69
CA LEU A 21 9.78 3.92 9.15
C LEU A 21 9.59 5.26 9.86
N LEU A 22 9.16 6.27 9.12
CA LEU A 22 8.81 7.60 9.64
C LEU A 22 7.40 7.63 10.24
N LEU A 23 7.11 6.67 11.13
CA LEU A 23 5.82 6.53 11.82
C LEU A 23 5.98 6.83 13.31
N HIS A 24 4.94 7.38 13.93
CA HIS A 24 4.94 7.62 15.38
C HIS A 24 4.95 6.31 16.19
N GLN A 25 4.34 5.25 15.64
CA GLN A 25 4.27 3.94 16.28
C GLN A 25 5.64 3.26 16.31
N LYS A 26 6.08 2.88 17.52
CA LYS A 26 7.32 2.12 17.74
C LYS A 26 7.10 0.60 17.81
N LYS A 27 5.91 0.16 18.25
CA LYS A 27 5.57 -1.27 18.40
C LYS A 27 5.49 -1.95 17.03
N ALA A 28 6.22 -3.05 16.86
CA ALA A 28 6.24 -3.84 15.64
C ALA A 28 4.93 -4.61 15.40
N HIS A 29 4.64 -4.88 14.12
CA HIS A 29 3.57 -5.79 13.74
C HIS A 29 4.15 -7.19 13.56
N LEU A 30 3.57 -8.18 14.24
CA LEU A 30 3.91 -9.60 14.12
C LEU A 30 2.95 -10.27 13.14
N MET A 31 3.46 -11.22 12.37
CA MET A 31 2.66 -11.99 11.42
C MET A 31 3.22 -13.41 11.27
N GLU A 32 2.34 -14.40 11.26
CA GLU A 32 2.66 -15.75 10.80
C GLU A 32 2.67 -15.80 9.28
N ILE A 33 3.75 -16.33 8.71
CA ILE A 33 3.92 -16.51 7.27
C ILE A 33 4.15 -17.99 7.00
N GLN A 34 3.30 -18.59 6.16
CA GLN A 34 3.39 -20.00 5.83
C GLN A 34 4.54 -20.29 4.86
N VAL A 35 5.38 -21.28 5.19
CA VAL A 35 6.44 -21.78 4.31
C VAL A 35 5.84 -22.87 3.42
N ASN A 36 5.86 -22.62 2.12
CA ASN A 36 5.28 -23.50 1.12
C ASN A 36 6.37 -24.23 0.34
N ARG A 37 6.00 -25.40 -0.23
CA ARG A 37 6.87 -26.32 -1.01
C ARG A 37 7.91 -27.07 -0.15
N GLY A 38 8.35 -28.24 -0.60
CA GLY A 38 9.31 -29.10 0.11
C GLY A 38 8.70 -30.00 1.18
N THR A 39 9.52 -30.91 1.72
CA THR A 39 9.15 -31.77 2.86
C THR A 39 9.09 -30.97 4.16
N VAL A 40 8.43 -31.51 5.21
CA VAL A 40 8.35 -30.82 6.50
C VAL A 40 9.74 -30.60 7.11
N ALA A 41 10.65 -31.57 6.96
CA ALA A 41 12.04 -31.45 7.41
C ALA A 41 12.76 -30.28 6.71
N GLU A 42 12.72 -30.23 5.38
CA GLU A 42 13.33 -29.13 4.60
C GLU A 42 12.77 -27.76 4.99
N LYS A 43 11.46 -27.65 5.26
CA LYS A 43 10.85 -26.39 5.70
C LYS A 43 11.35 -25.96 7.07
N LEU A 44 11.56 -26.91 7.99
CA LEU A 44 12.07 -26.62 9.32
C LEU A 44 13.54 -26.22 9.25
N ASP A 45 14.36 -26.95 8.49
CA ASP A 45 15.78 -26.62 8.32
C ASP A 45 15.94 -25.21 7.73
N TRP A 46 15.16 -24.89 6.70
CA TRP A 46 15.12 -23.55 6.10
C TRP A 46 14.63 -22.47 7.08
N ALA A 47 13.63 -22.78 7.91
CA ALA A 47 13.10 -21.84 8.90
C ALA A 47 14.09 -21.58 10.03
N CYS A 48 14.81 -22.62 10.48
CA CYS A 48 15.87 -22.54 11.47
C CYS A 48 17.07 -21.76 10.94
N GLU A 49 17.48 -21.98 9.68
CA GLU A 49 18.58 -21.23 9.04
C GLU A 49 18.28 -19.73 8.98
N ARG A 50 17.01 -19.35 8.77
CA ARG A 50 16.59 -17.93 8.65
C ARG A 50 16.09 -17.33 9.94
N LEU A 51 16.19 -18.06 11.05
CA LEU A 51 15.87 -17.53 12.36
C LEU A 51 16.82 -16.36 12.68
N GLU A 52 16.28 -15.30 13.28
CA GLU A 52 17.00 -14.06 13.60
C GLU A 52 17.57 -13.27 12.40
N GLN A 53 17.29 -13.71 11.16
CA GLN A 53 17.74 -13.04 9.95
C GLN A 53 16.66 -12.14 9.34
N GLN A 54 17.10 -11.22 8.48
CA GLN A 54 16.20 -10.33 7.76
C GLN A 54 15.78 -10.95 6.42
N VAL A 55 14.48 -10.86 6.11
CA VAL A 55 13.92 -11.27 4.82
C VAL A 55 13.50 -10.04 4.03
N SER A 56 14.05 -9.87 2.82
CA SER A 56 13.71 -8.74 1.96
C SER A 56 12.49 -9.04 1.09
N VAL A 57 11.79 -7.98 0.65
CA VAL A 57 10.60 -8.11 -0.18
C VAL A 57 10.88 -8.78 -1.54
N ASN A 58 12.09 -8.60 -2.07
CA ASN A 58 12.53 -9.16 -3.35
C ASN A 58 12.68 -10.69 -3.30
N GLN A 59 12.97 -11.25 -2.11
CA GLN A 59 13.03 -12.70 -1.91
C GLN A 59 11.62 -13.30 -1.86
N ALA A 60 10.64 -12.53 -1.39
CA ALA A 60 9.26 -12.97 -1.28
C ALA A 60 8.48 -12.80 -2.59
N PHE A 61 8.64 -11.69 -3.31
CA PHE A 61 7.85 -11.34 -4.49
C PHE A 61 8.71 -11.02 -5.71
N GLY A 62 8.19 -11.33 -6.89
CA GLY A 62 8.80 -11.01 -8.16
C GLY A 62 8.24 -9.75 -8.80
N GLN A 63 9.03 -9.16 -9.70
CA GLN A 63 8.56 -8.14 -10.63
C GLN A 63 7.44 -8.70 -11.53
N ASP A 64 6.47 -7.87 -11.91
CA ASP A 64 5.31 -8.21 -12.76
C ASP A 64 4.35 -9.27 -12.19
N GLU A 65 4.56 -9.69 -10.95
CA GLU A 65 3.74 -10.70 -10.29
C GLU A 65 2.37 -10.15 -9.89
N MET A 66 1.34 -10.98 -10.00
CA MET A 66 0.00 -10.71 -9.48
C MET A 66 -0.10 -11.17 -8.03
N ILE A 67 -0.38 -10.25 -7.12
CA ILE A 67 -0.51 -10.50 -5.69
C ILE A 67 -1.90 -10.13 -5.18
N ASN A 68 -2.19 -10.58 -3.96
CA ASN A 68 -3.39 -10.21 -3.21
C ASN A 68 -3.00 -9.24 -2.08
N ILE A 69 -3.82 -8.22 -1.87
CA ILE A 69 -3.67 -7.27 -0.76
C ILE A 69 -4.76 -7.53 0.24
N ILE A 70 -4.38 -7.70 1.49
CA ILE A 70 -5.28 -7.87 2.62
C ILE A 70 -5.08 -6.68 3.54
N GLY A 71 -6.18 -6.08 3.97
CA GLY A 71 -6.12 -4.96 4.88
C GLY A 71 -7.47 -4.46 5.32
N VAL A 72 -7.43 -3.52 6.26
CA VAL A 72 -8.64 -2.85 6.75
C VAL A 72 -8.90 -1.62 5.89
N THR A 73 -10.15 -1.43 5.45
CA THR A 73 -10.59 -0.28 4.64
C THR A 73 -10.65 1.02 5.44
N LYS A 74 -10.58 2.18 4.78
CA LYS A 74 -10.72 3.50 5.43
C LYS A 74 -12.06 3.60 6.18
N GLY A 75 -12.01 3.91 7.46
CA GLY A 75 -13.18 4.12 8.31
C GLY A 75 -13.96 5.37 7.88
N LYS A 76 -15.29 5.30 7.90
CA LYS A 76 -16.19 6.43 7.66
C LYS A 76 -17.21 6.62 8.79
N GLY A 77 -17.12 5.84 9.88
CA GLY A 77 -18.01 5.94 11.05
C GLY A 77 -19.45 5.51 10.78
N TYR A 78 -20.38 5.95 11.63
CA TYR A 78 -21.81 5.73 11.46
C TYR A 78 -22.34 6.50 10.24
N LYS A 79 -23.02 5.81 9.32
CA LYS A 79 -23.59 6.40 8.10
C LYS A 79 -25.00 5.91 7.83
N GLY A 80 -25.84 6.82 7.34
CA GLY A 80 -27.19 6.53 6.85
C GLY A 80 -27.22 5.63 5.61
N VAL A 81 -28.38 5.06 5.31
CA VAL A 81 -28.62 4.09 4.22
C VAL A 81 -28.18 4.60 2.84
N THR A 82 -28.46 5.86 2.52
CA THR A 82 -28.05 6.45 1.23
C THR A 82 -26.53 6.47 1.07
N SER A 83 -25.76 6.74 2.12
CA SER A 83 -24.30 6.70 2.01
C SER A 83 -23.80 5.26 2.07
N ARG A 84 -24.26 4.44 3.02
CA ARG A 84 -23.74 3.09 3.28
C ARG A 84 -24.06 2.11 2.14
N TRP A 85 -25.31 2.10 1.70
CA TRP A 85 -25.87 1.15 0.74
C TRP A 85 -26.19 1.77 -0.62
N HIS A 86 -25.98 3.07 -0.80
CA HIS A 86 -26.22 3.78 -2.06
C HIS A 86 -27.68 3.71 -2.54
N THR A 87 -28.65 3.67 -1.62
CA THR A 87 -30.08 3.70 -1.95
C THR A 87 -30.47 5.04 -2.59
N LYS A 88 -31.47 5.01 -3.50
CA LYS A 88 -32.03 6.23 -4.11
C LYS A 88 -32.57 7.17 -3.01
N LYS A 89 -32.33 8.47 -3.14
CA LYS A 89 -32.91 9.49 -2.26
C LYS A 89 -34.40 9.65 -2.56
N LEU A 90 -35.21 9.91 -1.54
CA LEU A 90 -36.62 10.24 -1.70
C LEU A 90 -36.80 11.67 -2.26
N PRO A 91 -37.99 12.02 -2.78
CA PRO A 91 -38.28 13.35 -3.28
C PRO A 91 -38.05 14.45 -2.23
N ARG A 92 -37.79 15.68 -2.70
CA ARG A 92 -37.48 16.85 -1.85
C ARG A 92 -38.56 17.13 -0.79
N ASN A 93 -39.83 16.92 -1.13
CA ASN A 93 -40.98 17.25 -0.27
C ASN A 93 -41.33 16.14 0.73
N THR A 94 -40.47 15.14 0.91
CA THR A 94 -40.72 14.03 1.84
C THR A 94 -40.69 14.52 3.29
N HIS A 95 -41.82 14.40 4.00
CA HIS A 95 -41.88 14.67 5.43
C HIS A 95 -40.99 13.69 6.24
N ARG A 96 -40.35 14.19 7.30
CA ARG A 96 -39.37 13.47 8.14
C ARG A 96 -38.16 12.93 7.36
N GLY A 97 -37.61 13.75 6.46
CA GLY A 97 -36.32 13.53 5.82
C GLY A 97 -36.33 12.57 4.62
N LEU A 98 -35.45 12.84 3.66
CA LEU A 98 -35.41 12.18 2.35
C LEU A 98 -34.30 11.12 2.19
N ARG A 99 -33.37 11.01 3.14
CA ARG A 99 -32.18 10.12 3.06
C ARG A 99 -32.41 8.80 3.81
N LYS A 100 -33.52 8.14 3.50
CA LYS A 100 -33.99 6.91 4.14
C LYS A 100 -34.49 5.90 3.10
N VAL A 101 -34.68 4.66 3.52
CA VAL A 101 -35.47 3.67 2.77
C VAL A 101 -36.94 3.92 3.15
N ALA A 102 -37.85 3.95 2.16
CA ALA A 102 -39.26 4.23 2.40
C ALA A 102 -39.97 3.04 3.08
N CYS A 103 -40.03 1.89 2.40
CA CYS A 103 -40.61 0.65 2.93
C CYS A 103 -39.49 -0.32 3.35
N ILE A 104 -39.57 -0.85 4.58
CA ILE A 104 -38.55 -1.73 5.18
C ILE A 104 -38.92 -3.22 5.16
N GLY A 105 -40.10 -3.57 4.66
CA GLY A 105 -40.62 -4.94 4.61
C GLY A 105 -42.13 -4.97 4.43
N ALA A 106 -42.66 -6.11 4.02
CA ALA A 106 -44.10 -6.37 3.98
C ALA A 106 -44.66 -6.62 5.40
N TRP A 107 -45.99 -6.73 5.52
CA TRP A 107 -46.64 -7.06 6.79
C TRP A 107 -46.26 -8.48 7.26
N HIS A 108 -46.35 -9.45 6.37
CA HIS A 108 -45.94 -10.83 6.60
C HIS A 108 -44.76 -11.15 5.66
N PRO A 109 -43.59 -11.59 6.17
CA PRO A 109 -43.29 -11.95 7.55
C PRO A 109 -43.17 -10.72 8.49
N ALA A 110 -43.69 -10.84 9.72
CA ALA A 110 -43.74 -9.78 10.73
C ALA A 110 -42.37 -9.50 11.39
N ARG A 111 -41.33 -9.37 10.57
CA ARG A 111 -39.96 -9.06 10.99
C ARG A 111 -39.23 -8.33 9.86
N VAL A 112 -38.30 -7.46 10.25
CA VAL A 112 -37.39 -6.83 9.29
C VAL A 112 -36.33 -7.85 8.85
N ALA A 113 -36.23 -8.11 7.55
CA ALA A 113 -35.22 -9.01 7.02
C ALA A 113 -33.79 -8.40 7.10
N PHE A 114 -32.79 -9.26 7.28
CA PHE A 114 -31.38 -8.86 7.34
C PHE A 114 -30.85 -8.26 6.01
N SER A 115 -31.49 -8.60 4.89
CA SER A 115 -31.17 -8.09 3.56
C SER A 115 -31.53 -6.61 3.38
N VAL A 116 -32.37 -6.06 4.26
CA VAL A 116 -32.84 -4.67 4.17
C VAL A 116 -31.71 -3.71 4.54
N ALA A 117 -31.49 -2.71 3.69
CA ALA A 117 -30.50 -1.68 3.93
C ALA A 117 -30.82 -0.86 5.20
N ARG A 118 -29.91 -0.92 6.19
CA ARG A 118 -29.99 -0.15 7.45
C ARG A 118 -28.78 0.75 7.67
N ALA A 119 -28.98 1.86 8.37
CA ALA A 119 -27.91 2.77 8.77
C ALA A 119 -27.02 2.09 9.83
N TRP A 120 -25.70 2.20 9.68
CA TRP A 120 -24.72 1.66 10.63
C TRP A 120 -23.31 2.11 10.24
N GLN A 121 -22.30 1.51 10.85
CA GLN A 121 -20.89 1.56 10.47
C GLN A 121 -20.69 1.38 8.95
N LYS A 122 -19.94 2.32 8.37
CA LYS A 122 -19.40 2.26 7.00
C LYS A 122 -17.88 2.31 7.04
N GLY A 123 -17.22 1.30 6.49
CA GLY A 123 -15.75 1.23 6.42
C GLY A 123 -15.13 0.74 7.73
N CYS A 124 -13.80 0.67 7.77
CA CYS A 124 -13.09 -0.11 8.79
C CYS A 124 -13.41 -1.61 8.71
N HIS A 125 -13.74 -2.10 7.52
CA HIS A 125 -13.99 -3.52 7.28
C HIS A 125 -12.72 -4.18 6.75
N HIS A 126 -12.46 -5.42 7.16
CA HIS A 126 -11.43 -6.28 6.59
C HIS A 126 -11.81 -6.65 5.13
N ARG A 127 -10.86 -6.50 4.20
CA ARG A 127 -11.05 -6.82 2.77
C ARG A 127 -9.80 -7.47 2.21
N THR A 128 -10.03 -8.37 1.25
CA THR A 128 -8.99 -8.97 0.41
C THR A 128 -9.26 -8.53 -1.02
N GLU A 129 -8.34 -7.77 -1.60
CA GLU A 129 -8.38 -7.41 -3.02
C GLU A 129 -7.37 -8.28 -3.77
N ILE A 130 -7.86 -9.05 -4.73
CA ILE A 130 -7.04 -9.96 -5.52
C ILE A 130 -6.48 -9.28 -6.78
N ASN A 131 -5.49 -9.92 -7.39
CA ASN A 131 -5.00 -9.57 -8.73
C ASN A 131 -4.46 -8.13 -8.84
N LYS A 132 -3.69 -7.71 -7.84
CA LYS A 132 -2.93 -6.46 -7.85
C LYS A 132 -1.56 -6.73 -8.44
N LYS A 133 -1.26 -6.08 -9.56
CA LYS A 133 0.00 -6.30 -10.28
C LYS A 133 1.13 -5.47 -9.69
N ILE A 134 2.28 -6.10 -9.47
CA ILE A 134 3.52 -5.40 -9.13
C ILE A 134 4.09 -4.76 -10.39
N TYR A 135 4.34 -3.45 -10.33
CA TYR A 135 4.92 -2.65 -11.42
C TYR A 135 6.38 -2.32 -11.18
N LYS A 136 6.82 -2.22 -9.93
CA LYS A 136 8.23 -2.01 -9.59
C LYS A 136 8.46 -2.52 -8.18
N ILE A 137 9.52 -3.30 -7.98
CA ILE A 137 10.09 -3.51 -6.65
C ILE A 137 11.30 -2.58 -6.54
N GLY A 138 11.10 -1.44 -5.88
CA GLY A 138 12.11 -0.42 -5.74
C GLY A 138 13.07 -0.74 -4.60
N GLN A 139 14.36 -0.51 -4.84
CA GLN A 139 15.36 -0.55 -3.78
C GLN A 139 15.17 0.63 -2.83
N GLY A 140 15.70 0.51 -1.61
CA GLY A 140 15.81 1.65 -0.68
C GLY A 140 16.95 2.58 -1.06
N TYR A 141 17.16 3.61 -0.27
CA TYR A 141 18.36 4.45 -0.36
C TYR A 141 19.58 3.62 0.04
N LEU A 142 20.61 3.68 -0.78
CA LEU A 142 21.84 2.91 -0.62
C LEU A 142 23.01 3.88 -0.59
N ILE A 143 23.98 3.63 0.27
CA ILE A 143 25.26 4.33 0.26
C ILE A 143 26.22 3.46 -0.53
N LYS A 144 26.70 3.95 -1.68
CA LYS A 144 27.81 3.33 -2.42
C LYS A 144 28.91 4.38 -2.54
N ASP A 145 30.14 3.99 -2.22
CA ASP A 145 31.32 4.86 -2.36
C ASP A 145 31.18 6.21 -1.65
N GLY A 146 30.54 6.20 -0.46
CA GLY A 146 30.27 7.41 0.33
C GLY A 146 29.17 8.32 -0.22
N LYS A 147 28.63 8.04 -1.42
CA LYS A 147 27.53 8.78 -2.04
C LYS A 147 26.19 8.08 -1.80
N LEU A 148 25.21 8.87 -1.36
CA LEU A 148 23.84 8.40 -1.14
C LEU A 148 23.08 8.35 -2.46
N ILE A 149 22.84 7.14 -2.96
CA ILE A 149 22.08 6.87 -4.18
C ILE A 149 20.59 6.79 -3.83
N LYS A 150 19.79 7.68 -4.44
CA LYS A 150 18.35 7.83 -4.19
C LYS A 150 17.49 7.67 -5.44
N ASN A 151 18.07 7.30 -6.58
CA ASN A 151 17.43 7.28 -7.91
C ASN A 151 16.42 6.12 -8.09
N ASN A 152 15.52 5.92 -7.13
CA ASN A 152 14.62 4.76 -7.12
C ASN A 152 13.42 4.94 -8.07
N ALA A 153 13.23 6.14 -8.63
CA ALA A 153 12.20 6.45 -9.62
C ALA A 153 12.77 6.75 -11.01
N SER A 154 14.09 6.59 -11.22
CA SER A 154 14.63 6.55 -12.56
C SER A 154 14.14 5.30 -13.30
N THR A 155 14.09 5.43 -14.61
CA THR A 155 13.68 4.38 -15.56
C THR A 155 14.63 4.40 -16.75
N ASP A 156 14.67 3.33 -17.53
CA ASP A 156 15.61 3.23 -18.66
C ASP A 156 15.39 4.34 -19.71
N CYS A 157 14.15 4.82 -19.86
CA CYS A 157 13.81 5.96 -20.72
C CYS A 157 13.96 7.34 -20.05
N ASP A 158 14.11 7.41 -18.73
CA ASP A 158 14.23 8.67 -17.96
C ASP A 158 15.32 8.52 -16.89
N MET A 159 16.51 8.93 -17.28
CA MET A 159 17.75 8.82 -16.50
C MET A 159 17.90 9.94 -15.44
N SER A 160 16.85 10.70 -15.15
CA SER A 160 16.89 11.72 -14.11
C SER A 160 17.20 11.12 -12.74
N ASP A 161 18.06 11.79 -11.97
CA ASP A 161 18.39 11.40 -10.59
C ASP A 161 17.25 11.81 -9.65
N LYS A 162 16.17 11.03 -9.68
CA LYS A 162 14.97 11.27 -8.86
C LYS A 162 14.58 10.06 -8.02
N SER A 163 14.21 10.35 -6.78
CA SER A 163 13.64 9.36 -5.86
C SER A 163 12.14 9.18 -6.10
N ILE A 164 11.56 8.10 -5.56
CA ILE A 164 10.11 7.91 -5.58
C ILE A 164 9.34 8.97 -4.78
N ASN A 165 10.03 9.73 -3.91
CA ASN A 165 9.41 10.77 -3.11
C ASN A 165 9.17 12.01 -3.96
N PRO A 166 7.92 12.52 -3.99
CA PRO A 166 7.65 13.78 -4.65
C PRO A 166 8.25 14.96 -3.86
N PRO A 167 8.47 16.14 -4.46
CA PRO A 167 8.86 17.35 -3.74
C PRO A 167 7.90 17.63 -2.57
N GLY A 168 8.44 17.73 -1.36
CA GLY A 168 7.67 17.87 -0.12
C GLY A 168 7.21 16.55 0.51
N GLY A 169 7.59 15.40 -0.06
CA GLY A 169 7.29 14.07 0.45
C GLY A 169 5.85 13.61 0.21
N PHE A 170 5.54 12.37 0.60
CA PHE A 170 4.17 11.86 0.49
C PHE A 170 3.28 12.51 1.55
N VAL A 171 2.27 13.26 1.09
CA VAL A 171 1.31 13.99 1.94
C VAL A 171 0.72 13.07 3.02
N HIS A 172 0.84 13.45 4.30
CA HIS A 172 0.41 12.65 5.48
C HIS A 172 1.07 11.27 5.63
N TYR A 173 2.18 11.00 4.93
CA TYR A 173 3.01 9.81 5.15
C TYR A 173 4.41 10.21 5.61
N GLY A 174 5.13 10.98 4.78
CA GLY A 174 6.54 11.30 4.96
C GLY A 174 7.35 10.83 3.75
N GLU A 175 8.62 10.51 3.97
CA GLU A 175 9.52 9.99 2.93
C GLU A 175 9.61 8.47 2.96
N VAL A 176 9.75 7.87 1.78
CA VAL A 176 10.01 6.45 1.56
C VAL A 176 11.50 6.29 1.28
N THR A 177 12.24 5.80 2.26
CA THR A 177 13.70 5.58 2.17
C THR A 177 14.06 4.10 2.03
N ASN A 178 13.14 3.19 2.37
CA ASN A 178 13.36 1.75 2.32
C ASN A 178 12.85 1.14 1.02
N ALA A 179 13.06 -0.16 0.84
CA ALA A 179 12.49 -0.91 -0.27
C ALA A 179 10.96 -0.75 -0.31
N PHE A 180 10.40 -0.66 -1.52
CA PHE A 180 8.97 -0.45 -1.72
C PHE A 180 8.45 -1.29 -2.88
N VAL A 181 7.14 -1.50 -2.89
CA VAL A 181 6.43 -2.17 -3.98
C VAL A 181 5.45 -1.18 -4.59
N MET A 182 5.62 -0.91 -5.88
CA MET A 182 4.67 -0.14 -6.67
C MET A 182 3.60 -1.08 -7.23
N LEU A 183 2.34 -0.85 -6.88
CA LEU A 183 1.21 -1.67 -7.31
C LEU A 183 0.32 -0.92 -8.29
N LYS A 184 -0.23 -1.65 -9.26
CA LYS A 184 -1.22 -1.10 -10.20
C LYS A 184 -2.52 -0.73 -9.49
N GLY A 185 -2.90 0.52 -9.60
CA GLY A 185 -4.21 1.03 -9.15
C GLY A 185 -4.26 1.34 -7.65
N CYS A 186 -5.47 1.49 -7.12
CA CYS A 186 -5.68 1.78 -5.71
C CYS A 186 -5.63 0.51 -4.84
N VAL A 187 -5.42 0.71 -3.53
CA VAL A 187 -5.40 -0.34 -2.52
C VAL A 187 -6.23 0.08 -1.32
N VAL A 188 -6.69 -0.88 -0.52
CA VAL A 188 -7.47 -0.58 0.69
C VAL A 188 -6.66 0.19 1.72
N GLY A 189 -7.34 1.03 2.50
CA GLY A 189 -6.77 1.61 3.70
C GLY A 189 -6.58 3.12 3.67
N THR A 190 -6.03 3.64 4.76
CA THR A 190 -5.52 5.01 4.84
C THR A 190 -4.02 5.02 4.55
N LYS A 191 -3.44 6.20 4.33
CA LYS A 191 -1.99 6.37 4.41
C LYS A 191 -1.49 5.91 5.79
N LYS A 192 -0.22 5.45 5.87
CA LYS A 192 0.40 4.89 7.08
C LYS A 192 -0.24 3.60 7.61
N ARG A 193 -1.10 2.94 6.83
CA ARG A 193 -1.76 1.70 7.22
C ARG A 193 -0.90 0.50 6.85
N VAL A 194 -0.76 -0.43 7.79
CA VAL A 194 -0.18 -1.75 7.50
C VAL A 194 -1.07 -2.51 6.53
N LEU A 195 -0.44 -3.08 5.49
CA LEU A 195 -1.10 -3.93 4.50
C LEU A 195 -0.34 -5.25 4.42
N THR A 196 -1.09 -6.31 4.26
CA THR A 196 -0.55 -7.66 4.12
C THR A 196 -0.55 -8.03 2.64
N LEU A 197 0.62 -8.29 2.10
CA LEU A 197 0.78 -8.80 0.74
C LEU A 197 0.82 -10.33 0.80
N ARG A 198 0.02 -10.97 -0.03
CA ARG A 198 -0.05 -12.44 -0.13
C ARG A 198 0.13 -12.85 -1.58
N LYS A 199 0.84 -13.95 -1.80
CA LYS A 199 0.87 -14.62 -3.10
C LYS A 199 -0.54 -14.90 -3.62
N SER A 200 -0.70 -14.91 -4.95
CA SER A 200 -1.98 -15.30 -5.54
C SER A 200 -2.29 -16.76 -5.20
N LEU A 201 -3.55 -17.04 -4.90
CA LEU A 201 -4.04 -18.42 -4.72
C LEU A 201 -4.44 -19.05 -6.06
N LEU A 202 -4.56 -18.22 -7.10
CA LEU A 202 -5.01 -18.62 -8.42
C LEU A 202 -3.81 -18.74 -9.36
N VAL A 203 -3.78 -19.79 -10.16
CA VAL A 203 -2.84 -19.92 -11.28
C VAL A 203 -3.12 -18.80 -12.29
N GLN A 204 -2.11 -18.00 -12.60
CA GLN A 204 -2.24 -16.86 -13.51
C GLN A 204 -1.92 -17.29 -14.94
N THR A 205 -2.96 -17.48 -15.76
CA THR A 205 -2.80 -17.89 -17.17
C THR A 205 -3.17 -16.78 -18.16
N LYS A 206 -3.84 -15.72 -17.69
CA LYS A 206 -4.34 -14.64 -18.56
C LYS A 206 -3.18 -13.83 -19.11
N ARG A 207 -3.22 -13.49 -20.42
CA ARG A 207 -2.24 -12.60 -21.07
C ARG A 207 -2.01 -11.29 -20.31
N ARG A 208 -3.09 -10.66 -19.83
CA ARG A 208 -3.02 -9.42 -19.01
C ARG A 208 -2.27 -9.62 -17.68
N ALA A 209 -2.35 -10.80 -17.08
CA ALA A 209 -1.63 -11.11 -15.84
C ALA A 209 -0.14 -11.30 -16.12
N LEU A 210 0.20 -12.02 -17.20
CA LEU A 210 1.58 -12.39 -17.58
C LEU A 210 2.37 -11.30 -18.34
N GLU A 211 1.72 -10.19 -18.70
CA GLU A 211 2.35 -9.07 -19.38
C GLU A 211 3.58 -8.55 -18.62
N LYS A 212 4.73 -8.38 -19.28
CA LYS A 212 5.91 -7.78 -18.66
C LYS A 212 5.75 -6.26 -18.64
N ILE A 213 6.06 -5.62 -17.52
CA ILE A 213 5.88 -4.17 -17.38
C ILE A 213 7.24 -3.49 -17.53
N ASP A 214 7.33 -2.65 -18.55
CA ASP A 214 8.43 -1.72 -18.74
C ASP A 214 7.93 -0.29 -18.46
N LEU A 215 8.48 0.34 -17.42
CA LEU A 215 8.08 1.68 -16.99
C LEU A 215 8.94 2.70 -17.72
N LYS A 216 8.32 3.59 -18.50
CA LYS A 216 9.04 4.66 -19.22
C LYS A 216 9.24 5.93 -18.41
N PHE A 217 8.33 6.21 -17.49
CA PHE A 217 8.34 7.44 -16.72
C PHE A 217 7.55 7.27 -15.43
N ILE A 218 8.06 7.83 -14.34
CA ILE A 218 7.38 7.91 -13.05
C ILE A 218 7.22 9.39 -12.70
N ASP A 219 5.96 9.81 -12.53
CA ASP A 219 5.63 11.17 -12.10
C ASP A 219 5.93 11.34 -10.60
N THR A 220 6.88 12.21 -10.31
CA THR A 220 7.29 12.60 -8.97
C THR A 220 6.85 14.03 -8.64
N THR A 221 5.94 14.65 -9.39
CA THR A 221 5.42 15.98 -9.03
C THR A 221 4.82 16.03 -7.62
N SER A 222 4.89 17.21 -6.99
CA SER A 222 4.26 17.46 -5.69
C SER A 222 2.79 17.04 -5.68
N LYS A 223 2.39 16.33 -4.62
CA LYS A 223 0.99 15.95 -4.36
C LYS A 223 0.32 16.84 -3.32
N PHE A 224 1.00 17.90 -2.87
CA PHE A 224 0.45 18.94 -2.01
C PHE A 224 0.07 20.14 -2.88
N GLY A 225 -1.17 20.12 -3.41
CA GLY A 225 -1.63 21.04 -4.44
C GLY A 225 -1.37 20.52 -5.85
N HIS A 226 -1.18 21.44 -6.81
CA HIS A 226 -0.87 21.13 -8.20
C HIS A 226 0.65 21.17 -8.42
N GLY A 227 1.27 20.02 -8.67
CA GLY A 227 2.70 19.92 -8.90
C GLY A 227 3.05 20.13 -10.37
N HIS A 228 3.99 21.05 -10.64
CA HIS A 228 4.45 21.38 -12.01
C HIS A 228 5.86 20.85 -12.34
N PHE A 229 6.68 20.59 -11.33
CA PHE A 229 8.08 20.19 -11.51
C PHE A 229 8.32 18.80 -10.92
N GLN A 230 9.15 17.99 -11.59
CA GLN A 230 9.46 16.63 -11.15
C GLN A 230 10.51 16.63 -10.03
N THR A 231 11.51 17.50 -10.13
CA THR A 231 12.56 17.67 -9.13
C THR A 231 12.68 19.12 -8.66
N MET A 232 13.30 19.32 -7.50
CA MET A 232 13.59 20.66 -7.00
C MET A 232 14.66 21.38 -7.82
N GLU A 233 15.58 20.63 -8.45
CA GLU A 233 16.60 21.17 -9.35
C GLU A 233 15.96 21.76 -10.60
N GLN A 234 15.03 21.04 -11.23
CA GLN A 234 14.24 21.55 -12.36
C GLN A 234 13.48 22.82 -11.98
N LYS A 235 12.86 22.85 -10.79
CA LYS A 235 12.14 24.04 -10.30
C LYS A 235 13.07 25.23 -10.11
N LYS A 236 14.26 25.04 -9.51
CA LYS A 236 15.24 26.11 -9.30
C LYS A 236 15.78 26.63 -10.63
N ALA A 237 16.10 25.72 -11.56
CA ALA A 237 16.56 26.10 -12.89
C ALA A 237 15.52 26.93 -13.66
N PHE A 238 14.24 26.56 -13.56
CA PHE A 238 13.15 27.31 -14.19
C PHE A 238 12.88 28.67 -13.54
N MET A 239 12.86 28.73 -12.20
CA MET A 239 12.50 29.96 -11.46
C MET A 239 13.66 30.98 -11.38
N GLY A 240 14.90 30.53 -11.52
CA GLY A 240 16.07 31.38 -11.31
C GLY A 240 16.31 31.74 -9.83
N PRO A 241 17.24 32.68 -9.56
CA PRO A 241 17.53 33.12 -8.20
C PRO A 241 16.34 33.89 -7.61
N LEU A 242 15.92 33.52 -6.40
CA LEU A 242 14.87 34.21 -5.66
C LEU A 242 15.48 35.13 -4.59
N LYS A 243 14.71 36.14 -4.15
CA LYS A 243 15.10 37.08 -3.08
C LYS A 243 15.71 36.39 -1.85
N LYS A 244 15.11 35.29 -1.39
CA LYS A 244 15.59 34.53 -0.23
C LYS A 244 16.96 33.88 -0.45
N ASP A 245 17.25 33.49 -1.69
CA ASP A 245 18.52 32.84 -2.04
C ASP A 245 19.63 33.90 -2.10
N GLU A 246 19.31 35.12 -2.56
CA GLU A 246 20.23 36.26 -2.50
C GLU A 246 20.55 36.71 -1.07
N ILE A 247 19.53 36.77 -0.20
CA ILE A 247 19.72 37.08 1.22
C ILE A 247 20.62 36.03 1.87
N ALA A 248 20.33 34.74 1.68
CA ALA A 248 21.15 33.66 2.23
C ALA A 248 22.60 33.68 1.74
N LYS A 249 22.84 34.08 0.48
CA LYS A 249 24.19 34.27 -0.05
C LYS A 249 24.93 35.43 0.60
N LYS A 250 24.23 36.52 0.95
CA LYS A 250 24.81 37.68 1.65
C LYS A 250 25.10 37.39 3.12
N GLU A 251 24.29 36.55 3.77
CA GLU A 251 24.48 36.15 5.17
C GLU A 251 25.56 35.07 5.34
N GLY A 252 25.77 34.24 4.31
CA GLY A 252 26.79 33.18 4.32
C GLY A 252 28.14 33.56 3.72
N ALA A 253 28.29 34.80 3.23
CA ALA A 253 29.55 35.37 2.76
C ALA A 253 30.15 36.26 3.85
#